data_AF-A0A5B8ZAV2-F1
#
_entry.id   AF-A0A5B8ZAV2-F1
#
_cell.length_a   1.000
_cell.length_b   1.000
_cell.length_c   1.000
_cell.angle_alpha   90.00
_cell.angle_beta   90.00
_cell.angle_gamma   90.00
#
_symmetry.space_group_name_H-M   'P 1'
#
loop_
_entity.id
_entity.type
_entity.pdbx_description
1 polymer ?
#
loop_
_entity_poly.entity_id
_entity_poly.type
_entity_poly.pdbx_seq_one_letter_code
_entity_poly.pdbx_strand_id
1 'polypeptide(L)'
;MRAFKGLFMKEIKLSRNWFLIGMALFIIAIFAGLALTRYFNEPEILPIVSIMILVAHGLYLPAFLITSLNTEGQSQLWLHNPNSGVKLFLAKLAAGSVYFLISLLLAMFFAHWQVNLSDHGGGFTQFIEEPFPNMMLMGVAIVLSSIYLGVWVLFYWSFYHSLKKVPIARNFRWPILIGFWILLEVVSNYIQNLPFYKNLKQSGVISLDFMKSIKIEVGDSIGTGKVVEAAEISLTNGIIYAAVVILVFFIAVWLLERKVEV
;
A
#
# COMPACT_ATOMS: atom_id res chain seq x y z
N MET A 1 11.04 23.56 -12.34
CA MET A 1 11.12 22.15 -12.82
C MET A 1 12.46 21.47 -12.54
N ARG A 2 13.62 22.14 -12.74
CA ARG A 2 14.95 21.53 -12.49
C ARG A 2 15.14 20.98 -11.07
N ALA A 3 14.66 21.69 -10.05
CA ALA A 3 14.79 21.27 -8.66
C ALA A 3 14.01 19.98 -8.32
N PHE A 4 12.75 19.88 -8.77
CA PHE A 4 11.94 18.66 -8.59
C PHE A 4 12.58 17.46 -9.31
N LYS A 5 13.04 17.66 -10.55
CA LYS A 5 13.76 16.62 -11.31
C LYS A 5 15.01 16.14 -10.57
N GLY A 6 15.77 17.07 -9.99
CA GLY A 6 16.95 16.74 -9.18
C GLY A 6 16.60 15.90 -7.95
N LEU A 7 15.58 16.29 -7.20
CA LEU A 7 15.09 15.53 -6.04
C LEU A 7 14.60 14.14 -6.44
N PHE A 8 13.77 14.06 -7.47
CA PHE A 8 13.27 12.78 -7.99
C PHE A 8 14.40 11.84 -8.41
N MET A 9 15.38 12.33 -9.19
CA MET A 9 16.52 11.51 -9.63
C MET A 9 17.42 11.11 -8.47
N LYS A 10 17.55 11.95 -7.44
CA LYS A 10 18.25 11.59 -6.20
C LYS A 10 17.55 10.42 -5.51
N GLU A 11 16.24 10.48 -5.34
CA GLU A 11 15.45 9.40 -4.71
C GLU A 11 15.57 8.09 -5.50
N ILE A 12 15.44 8.14 -6.83
CA ILE A 12 15.59 6.97 -7.71
C ILE A 12 16.96 6.32 -7.54
N LYS A 13 18.04 7.10 -7.54
CA LYS A 13 19.40 6.57 -7.39
C LYS A 13 19.63 5.96 -6.01
N LEU A 14 19.17 6.61 -4.95
CA LEU A 14 19.38 6.16 -3.57
C LEU A 14 18.67 4.82 -3.29
N SER A 15 17.48 4.65 -3.85
CA SER A 15 16.63 3.48 -3.61
C SER A 15 16.82 2.34 -4.62
N ARG A 16 17.66 2.52 -5.64
CA ARG A 16 17.91 1.50 -6.68
C ARG A 16 18.31 0.15 -6.09
N ASN A 17 19.22 0.13 -5.11
CA ASN A 17 19.68 -1.13 -4.51
C ASN A 17 18.55 -1.84 -3.75
N TRP A 18 17.71 -1.10 -3.04
CA TRP A 18 16.53 -1.65 -2.35
C TRP A 18 15.51 -2.22 -3.35
N PHE A 19 15.30 -1.55 -4.48
CA PHE A 19 14.48 -2.09 -5.56
C PHE A 19 15.04 -3.42 -6.08
N LEU A 20 16.35 -3.50 -6.37
CA LEU A 20 16.97 -4.74 -6.84
C LEU A 20 16.86 -5.89 -5.84
N ILE A 21 17.04 -5.62 -4.54
CA ILE A 21 16.83 -6.61 -3.48
C ILE A 21 15.37 -7.08 -3.45
N GLY A 22 14.42 -6.16 -3.55
CA GLY A 22 12.99 -6.49 -3.62
C GLY A 22 12.65 -7.37 -4.82
N MET A 23 13.23 -7.07 -5.98
CA MET A 23 13.07 -7.89 -7.20
C MET A 23 13.68 -9.28 -7.04
N ALA A 24 14.84 -9.40 -6.40
CA ALA A 24 15.44 -10.70 -6.11
C ALA A 24 14.54 -11.53 -5.17
N LEU A 25 13.99 -10.92 -4.12
CA LEU A 25 13.04 -11.58 -3.21
C LEU A 25 11.75 -12.01 -3.93
N PHE A 26 11.23 -11.17 -4.83
CA PHE A 26 10.09 -11.50 -5.68
C PHE A 26 10.35 -12.75 -6.54
N ILE A 27 11.52 -12.82 -7.19
CA ILE A 27 11.93 -13.97 -8.00
C ILE A 27 12.08 -15.23 -7.12
N ILE A 28 12.70 -15.11 -5.94
CA ILE A 28 12.85 -16.22 -4.99
C ILE A 28 11.48 -16.74 -4.55
N ALA A 29 10.53 -15.85 -4.24
CA ALA A 29 9.18 -16.23 -3.83
C ALA A 29 8.46 -17.01 -4.93
N ILE A 30 8.62 -16.61 -6.19
CA ILE A 30 8.09 -17.34 -7.35
C ILE A 30 8.69 -18.74 -7.45
N PHE A 31 10.02 -18.87 -7.40
CA PHE A 31 10.67 -20.18 -7.48
C PHE A 31 10.30 -21.09 -6.30
N ALA A 32 10.18 -20.52 -5.10
CA ALA A 32 9.70 -21.24 -3.93
C ALA A 32 8.26 -21.74 -4.14
N GLY A 33 7.35 -20.88 -4.65
CA GLY A 33 5.98 -21.28 -4.99
C GLY A 33 5.94 -22.42 -6.01
N LEU A 34 6.75 -22.35 -7.07
CA LEU A 34 6.86 -23.41 -8.08
C LEU A 34 7.39 -24.72 -7.50
N ALA A 35 8.44 -24.64 -6.66
CA ALA A 35 9.02 -25.81 -6.02
C ALA A 35 8.03 -26.48 -5.07
N LEU A 36 7.31 -25.70 -4.26
CA LEU A 36 6.30 -26.21 -3.32
C LEU A 36 5.12 -26.84 -4.05
N THR A 37 4.64 -26.21 -5.12
CA THR A 37 3.56 -26.74 -5.98
C THR A 37 3.93 -28.14 -6.50
N ARG A 38 5.18 -28.32 -6.97
CA ARG A 38 5.67 -29.62 -7.45
C ARG A 38 5.92 -30.63 -6.33
N TYR A 39 6.41 -30.17 -5.18
CA TYR A 39 6.74 -31.03 -4.05
C TYR A 39 5.50 -31.62 -3.39
N PHE A 40 4.46 -30.81 -3.20
CA PHE A 40 3.19 -31.24 -2.63
C PHE A 40 2.20 -31.79 -3.66
N ASN A 41 2.50 -31.63 -4.96
CA ASN A 41 1.60 -31.96 -6.06
C ASN A 41 0.23 -31.24 -5.96
N GLU A 42 0.24 -30.02 -5.41
CA GLU A 42 -0.94 -29.20 -5.16
C GLU A 42 -0.92 -27.94 -6.05
N PRO A 43 -1.73 -27.87 -7.12
CA PRO A 43 -1.70 -26.79 -8.10
C PRO A 43 -2.09 -25.43 -7.52
N GLU A 44 -2.81 -25.42 -6.40
CA GLU A 44 -3.34 -24.23 -5.71
C GLU A 44 -2.27 -23.44 -4.92
N ILE A 45 -1.09 -24.02 -4.69
CA ILE A 45 -0.01 -23.34 -3.94
C ILE A 45 0.52 -22.12 -4.69
N LEU A 46 0.83 -22.26 -5.98
CA LEU A 46 1.38 -21.15 -6.76
C LEU A 46 0.40 -19.96 -6.88
N PRO A 47 -0.92 -20.14 -7.13
CA PRO A 47 -1.88 -19.03 -7.13
C PRO A 47 -1.94 -18.30 -5.79
N ILE A 48 -1.92 -19.03 -4.68
CA ILE A 48 -1.89 -18.44 -3.33
C ILE A 48 -0.63 -17.58 -3.15
N VAL A 49 0.54 -18.07 -3.55
CA VAL A 49 1.79 -17.31 -3.50
C VAL A 49 1.69 -16.04 -4.35
N SER A 50 1.12 -16.11 -5.55
CA SER A 50 0.90 -14.95 -6.42
C SER A 50 -0.03 -13.90 -5.79
N ILE A 51 -1.14 -14.32 -5.15
CA ILE A 51 -2.01 -13.40 -4.40
C ILE A 51 -1.25 -12.76 -3.23
N MET A 52 -0.52 -13.56 -2.44
CA MET A 52 0.26 -13.04 -1.31
C MET A 52 1.27 -11.99 -1.75
N ILE A 53 1.93 -12.23 -2.89
CA ILE A 53 2.82 -11.24 -3.51
C ILE A 53 2.05 -9.97 -3.87
N LEU A 54 0.90 -10.07 -4.54
CA LEU A 54 0.07 -8.92 -4.91
C LEU A 54 -0.41 -8.14 -3.69
N VAL A 55 -0.89 -8.80 -2.64
CA VAL A 55 -1.28 -8.15 -1.38
C VAL A 55 -0.07 -7.47 -0.71
N ALA A 56 1.10 -8.11 -0.70
CA ALA A 56 2.32 -7.53 -0.14
C ALA A 56 2.75 -6.24 -0.85
N HIS A 57 2.42 -6.07 -2.14
CA HIS A 57 2.66 -4.81 -2.86
C HIS A 57 1.90 -3.62 -2.25
N GLY A 58 0.79 -3.85 -1.52
CA GLY A 58 0.12 -2.79 -0.76
C GLY A 58 1.04 -2.09 0.24
N LEU A 59 2.03 -2.81 0.79
CA LEU A 59 3.02 -2.29 1.75
C LEU A 59 4.28 -1.74 1.09
N TYR A 60 4.43 -1.86 -0.23
CA TYR A 60 5.65 -1.47 -0.95
C TYR A 60 5.96 0.02 -0.81
N LEU A 61 5.02 0.90 -1.17
CA LEU A 61 5.23 2.34 -1.10
C LEU A 61 5.41 2.83 0.35
N PRO A 62 4.65 2.37 1.35
CA PRO A 62 4.94 2.63 2.76
C PRO A 62 6.37 2.25 3.16
N ALA A 63 6.83 1.05 2.84
CA ALA A 63 8.18 0.59 3.17
C ALA A 63 9.27 1.42 2.47
N PHE A 64 9.06 1.76 1.21
CA PHE A 64 9.93 2.68 0.46
C PHE A 64 10.05 4.04 1.15
N LEU A 65 8.92 4.61 1.57
CA LEU A 65 8.90 5.93 2.21
C LEU A 65 9.58 5.89 3.57
N ILE A 66 9.33 4.88 4.41
CA ILE A 66 10.00 4.72 5.71
C ILE A 66 11.52 4.65 5.54
N THR A 67 12.00 3.83 4.61
CA THR A 67 13.45 3.66 4.36
C THR A 67 14.07 4.97 3.85
N SER A 68 13.47 5.58 2.82
CA SER A 68 13.94 6.86 2.26
C SER A 68 13.95 7.98 3.31
N LEU A 69 12.90 8.09 4.12
CA LEU A 69 12.79 9.09 5.18
C LEU A 69 13.79 8.84 6.32
N ASN A 70 14.00 7.59 6.73
CA ASN A 70 14.98 7.27 7.77
C ASN A 70 16.41 7.58 7.35
N THR A 71 16.77 7.31 6.09
CA THR A 71 18.09 7.70 5.56
C THR A 71 18.29 9.22 5.59
N GLU A 72 17.26 10.00 5.29
CA GLU A 72 17.32 11.46 5.43
C GLU A 72 17.27 11.94 6.88
N GLY A 73 16.52 11.26 7.73
CA GLY A 73 16.42 11.55 9.15
C GLY A 73 17.74 11.34 9.88
N GLN A 74 18.54 10.35 9.48
CA GLN A 74 19.88 10.13 10.05
C GLN A 74 20.88 11.19 9.60
N SER A 75 20.84 11.56 8.32
CA SER A 75 21.78 12.51 7.72
C SER A 75 21.38 13.99 7.88
N GLN A 76 20.17 14.26 8.40
CA GLN A 76 19.54 15.59 8.49
C GLN A 76 19.53 16.36 7.14
N LEU A 77 19.69 15.67 6.01
CA LEU A 77 19.81 16.31 4.69
C LEU A 77 18.58 17.14 4.30
N TRP A 78 17.42 16.83 4.86
CA TRP A 78 16.23 17.64 4.64
C TRP A 78 16.34 19.06 5.20
N LEU A 79 17.18 19.31 6.22
CA LEU A 79 17.19 20.60 6.95
C LEU A 79 17.91 21.64 6.10
N HIS A 80 18.82 21.15 5.27
CA HIS A 80 19.64 21.95 4.36
C HIS A 80 19.05 21.96 2.94
N ASN A 81 17.83 21.43 2.74
CA ASN A 81 17.19 21.42 1.44
C ASN A 81 16.48 22.77 1.21
N PRO A 82 16.85 23.56 0.20
CA PRO A 82 16.21 24.85 -0.09
C PRO A 82 14.82 24.72 -0.71
N ASN A 83 14.34 23.49 -0.94
CA ASN A 83 13.00 23.25 -1.50
C ASN A 83 11.96 23.09 -0.39
N SER A 84 10.75 23.61 -0.66
CA SER A 84 9.55 23.36 0.16
C SER A 84 9.33 21.87 0.45
N GLY A 85 8.79 21.55 1.62
CA GLY A 85 8.43 20.20 2.04
C GLY A 85 7.47 19.51 1.08
N VAL A 86 6.56 20.26 0.43
CA VAL A 86 5.67 19.74 -0.63
C VAL A 86 6.47 19.06 -1.75
N LYS A 87 7.49 19.74 -2.27
CA LYS A 87 8.34 19.21 -3.37
C LYS A 87 9.13 17.99 -2.92
N LEU A 88 9.60 17.98 -1.68
CA LEU A 88 10.35 16.87 -1.10
C LEU A 88 9.48 15.62 -1.01
N PHE A 89 8.29 15.72 -0.42
CA PHE A 89 7.36 14.59 -0.28
C PHE A 89 6.79 14.13 -1.62
N LEU A 90 6.43 15.05 -2.53
CA LEU A 90 6.01 14.67 -3.88
C LEU A 90 7.11 13.96 -4.66
N ALA A 91 8.38 14.37 -4.52
CA ALA A 91 9.49 13.68 -5.17
C ALA A 91 9.68 12.25 -4.64
N LYS A 92 9.51 12.04 -3.32
CA LYS A 92 9.55 10.70 -2.70
C LYS A 92 8.39 9.82 -3.15
N LEU A 93 7.16 10.35 -3.12
CA LEU A 93 5.98 9.64 -3.60
C LEU A 93 6.13 9.27 -5.08
N ALA A 94 6.57 10.20 -5.93
CA ALA A 94 6.78 9.95 -7.34
C ALA A 94 7.86 8.89 -7.58
N ALA A 95 9.01 8.99 -6.91
CA ALA A 95 10.09 8.02 -7.06
C ALA A 95 9.70 6.62 -6.57
N GLY A 96 9.07 6.54 -5.40
CA GLY A 96 8.55 5.27 -4.87
C GLY A 96 7.48 4.67 -5.77
N SER A 97 6.59 5.50 -6.32
CA SER A 97 5.53 5.06 -7.25
C SER A 97 6.11 4.46 -8.53
N VAL A 98 7.23 4.97 -9.06
CA VAL A 98 7.85 4.38 -10.25
C VAL A 98 8.31 2.95 -9.99
N TYR A 99 9.06 2.72 -8.91
CA TYR A 99 9.52 1.37 -8.57
C TYR A 99 8.36 0.43 -8.19
N PHE A 100 7.40 0.94 -7.44
CA PHE A 100 6.18 0.23 -7.08
C PHE A 100 5.39 -0.21 -8.32
N LEU A 101 5.14 0.69 -9.27
CA LEU A 101 4.38 0.38 -10.48
C LEU A 101 5.11 -0.64 -11.36
N ILE A 102 6.43 -0.52 -11.52
CA ILE A 102 7.23 -1.50 -12.27
C ILE A 102 7.11 -2.90 -11.63
N SER A 103 7.30 -2.98 -10.31
CA SER A 103 7.20 -4.25 -9.56
C SER A 103 5.79 -4.83 -9.63
N LEU A 104 4.76 -3.99 -9.44
CA LEU A 104 3.36 -4.40 -9.47
C LEU A 104 2.95 -4.89 -10.86
N LEU A 105 3.36 -4.20 -11.93
CA LEU A 105 3.08 -4.62 -13.30
C LEU A 105 3.74 -5.98 -13.59
N LEU A 106 4.96 -6.22 -13.11
CA LEU A 106 5.61 -7.52 -13.24
C LEU A 106 4.87 -8.61 -12.44
N ALA A 107 4.43 -8.31 -11.22
CA ALA A 107 3.65 -9.23 -10.40
C ALA A 107 2.30 -9.58 -11.05
N MET A 108 1.59 -8.59 -11.61
CA MET A 108 0.35 -8.80 -12.35
C MET A 108 0.59 -9.60 -13.64
N PHE A 109 1.66 -9.31 -14.38
CA PHE A 109 2.05 -10.07 -15.56
C PHE A 109 2.32 -11.53 -15.20
N PHE A 110 3.08 -11.79 -14.13
CA PHE A 110 3.37 -13.15 -13.67
C PHE A 110 2.10 -13.89 -13.25
N ALA A 111 1.25 -13.24 -12.46
CA ALA A 111 -0.02 -13.83 -12.03
C ALA A 111 -0.93 -14.14 -13.23
N HIS A 112 -0.98 -13.25 -14.24
CA HIS A 112 -1.73 -13.50 -15.47
C HIS A 112 -1.13 -14.64 -16.30
N TRP A 113 0.20 -14.67 -16.46
CA TRP A 113 0.90 -15.76 -17.14
C TRP A 113 0.61 -17.12 -16.51
N GLN A 114 0.58 -17.16 -15.18
CA GLN A 114 0.25 -18.35 -14.43
C GLN A 114 -1.17 -18.87 -14.70
N VAL A 115 -2.18 -17.99 -14.67
CA VAL A 115 -3.58 -18.36 -14.95
C VAL A 115 -3.73 -18.94 -16.35
N ASN A 116 -2.98 -18.45 -17.34
CA ASN A 116 -3.02 -18.97 -18.71
C ASN A 116 -2.27 -20.30 -18.88
N LEU A 117 -1.31 -20.62 -18.01
CA LEU A 117 -0.56 -21.89 -18.07
C LEU A 117 -1.27 -23.05 -17.37
N SER A 118 -2.16 -22.76 -16.43
CA SER A 118 -2.99 -23.77 -15.80
C SER A 118 -4.09 -24.21 -16.77
N ASP A 119 -3.74 -25.10 -17.70
CA ASP A 119 -4.72 -25.84 -18.50
C ASP A 119 -5.60 -26.68 -17.56
N HIS A 120 -6.87 -26.29 -17.43
CA HIS A 120 -8.00 -27.16 -17.07
C HIS A 120 -7.84 -28.04 -15.81
N GLY A 121 -7.77 -27.47 -14.59
CA GLY A 121 -7.98 -28.33 -13.41
C GLY A 121 -7.75 -27.78 -12.00
N GLY A 122 -7.23 -26.57 -11.81
CA GLY A 122 -7.16 -25.96 -10.49
C GLY A 122 -8.45 -25.20 -10.18
N GLY A 123 -9.06 -25.46 -9.01
CA GLY A 123 -10.21 -24.71 -8.50
C GLY A 123 -10.03 -23.19 -8.61
N PHE A 124 -8.78 -22.70 -8.54
CA PHE A 124 -8.44 -21.29 -8.73
C PHE A 124 -9.01 -20.64 -10.00
N THR A 125 -8.98 -21.37 -11.13
CA THR A 125 -9.44 -20.86 -12.44
C THR A 125 -10.95 -20.76 -12.55
N GLN A 126 -11.70 -21.52 -11.74
CA GLN A 126 -13.17 -21.44 -11.66
C GLN A 126 -13.67 -20.30 -10.76
N PHE A 127 -12.80 -19.70 -9.94
CA PHE A 127 -13.16 -18.61 -9.02
C PHE A 127 -13.17 -17.21 -9.66
N ILE A 128 -12.63 -17.06 -10.86
CA ILE A 128 -12.56 -15.76 -11.54
C ILE A 128 -13.21 -15.89 -12.92
N GLU A 129 -14.53 -15.64 -12.99
CA GLU A 129 -15.33 -15.69 -14.23
C GLU A 129 -14.70 -14.82 -15.34
N GLU A 130 -14.08 -13.69 -14.97
CA GLU A 130 -13.23 -12.88 -15.86
C GLU A 130 -11.88 -12.52 -15.20
N PRO A 131 -10.79 -13.28 -15.45
CA PRO A 131 -9.53 -13.12 -14.71
C PRO A 131 -8.85 -11.76 -14.95
N PHE A 132 -8.94 -11.22 -16.15
CA PHE A 132 -8.21 -9.99 -16.50
C PHE A 132 -8.81 -8.70 -15.90
N PRO A 133 -10.12 -8.41 -16.02
CA PRO A 133 -10.72 -7.22 -15.40
C PRO A 133 -10.61 -7.23 -13.88
N ASN A 134 -10.78 -8.39 -13.25
CA ASN A 134 -10.67 -8.53 -11.79
C ASN A 134 -9.24 -8.31 -11.30
N MET A 135 -8.23 -8.81 -12.02
CA MET A 135 -6.82 -8.53 -11.72
C MET A 135 -6.48 -7.05 -11.86
N MET A 136 -6.96 -6.39 -12.92
CA MET A 136 -6.74 -4.96 -13.13
C MET A 136 -7.31 -4.12 -12.00
N LEU A 137 -8.53 -4.44 -11.57
CA LEU A 137 -9.14 -3.71 -10.46
C LEU A 137 -8.45 -3.99 -9.13
N MET A 138 -8.03 -5.23 -8.86
CA MET A 138 -7.20 -5.53 -7.70
C MET A 138 -5.91 -4.72 -7.72
N GLY A 139 -5.27 -4.57 -8.89
CA GLY A 139 -4.15 -3.67 -9.09
C GLY A 139 -4.47 -2.22 -8.71
N VAL A 140 -5.61 -1.69 -9.16
CA VAL A 140 -6.09 -0.34 -8.77
C VAL A 140 -6.28 -0.23 -7.26
N ALA A 141 -6.91 -1.23 -6.63
CA ALA A 141 -7.11 -1.26 -5.18
C ALA A 141 -5.78 -1.27 -4.42
N ILE A 142 -4.79 -2.04 -4.88
CA ILE A 142 -3.43 -2.10 -4.32
C ILE A 142 -2.74 -0.75 -4.47
N VAL A 143 -2.82 -0.10 -5.63
CA VAL A 143 -2.25 1.23 -5.88
C VAL A 143 -2.85 2.26 -4.93
N LEU A 144 -4.18 2.34 -4.85
CA LEU A 144 -4.86 3.29 -3.97
C LEU A 144 -4.53 3.06 -2.50
N SER A 145 -4.53 1.79 -2.07
CA SER A 145 -4.20 1.41 -0.69
C SER A 145 -2.75 1.75 -0.35
N SER A 146 -1.81 1.52 -1.27
CA SER A 146 -0.39 1.81 -1.05
C SER A 146 -0.12 3.31 -0.99
N ILE A 147 -0.78 4.13 -1.81
CA ILE A 147 -0.72 5.59 -1.74
C ILE A 147 -1.30 6.09 -0.42
N TYR A 148 -2.48 5.59 -0.03
CA TYR A 148 -3.14 5.93 1.23
C TYR A 148 -2.21 5.68 2.42
N LEU A 149 -1.69 4.45 2.54
CA LEU A 149 -0.77 4.07 3.61
C LEU A 149 0.56 4.86 3.52
N GLY A 150 1.06 5.13 2.32
CA GLY A 150 2.27 5.91 2.12
C GLY A 150 2.16 7.35 2.63
N VAL A 151 1.01 7.99 2.42
CA VAL A 151 0.75 9.33 2.95
C VAL A 151 0.65 9.32 4.48
N TRP A 152 0.04 8.30 5.06
CA TRP A 152 0.05 8.11 6.51
C TRP A 152 1.46 7.91 7.07
N VAL A 153 2.33 7.18 6.37
CA VAL A 153 3.76 7.08 6.73
C VAL A 153 4.41 8.46 6.75
N LEU A 154 4.21 9.29 5.72
CA LEU A 154 4.75 10.67 5.70
C LEU A 154 4.27 11.46 6.92
N PHE A 155 2.97 11.36 7.24
CA PHE A 155 2.37 12.04 8.39
C PHE A 155 2.97 11.58 9.72
N TYR A 156 2.95 10.28 10.01
CA TYR A 156 3.44 9.75 11.28
C TYR A 156 4.93 10.00 11.46
N TRP A 157 5.69 9.89 10.38
CA TRP A 157 7.12 10.14 10.41
C TRP A 157 7.41 11.63 10.64
N SER A 158 6.69 12.55 9.99
CA SER A 158 6.76 14.00 10.28
C SER A 158 6.34 14.33 11.71
N PHE A 159 5.26 13.71 12.19
CA PHE A 159 4.73 13.92 13.53
C PHE A 159 5.71 13.42 14.60
N TYR A 160 6.32 12.25 14.41
CA TYR A 160 7.38 11.75 15.29
C TYR A 160 8.54 12.75 15.44
N HIS A 161 8.97 13.34 14.33
CA HIS A 161 10.08 14.29 14.33
C HIS A 161 9.71 15.68 14.85
N SER A 162 8.46 16.13 14.70
CA SER A 162 8.00 17.40 15.26
C SER A 162 7.92 17.37 16.79
N LEU A 163 7.58 16.22 17.38
CA LEU A 163 7.56 16.01 18.83
C LEU A 163 8.94 16.15 19.50
N LYS A 164 10.04 16.18 18.75
CA LYS A 164 11.40 16.40 19.31
C LYS A 164 11.57 17.78 19.94
N LYS A 165 10.79 18.79 19.54
CA LYS A 165 10.88 20.16 20.06
C LYS A 165 10.27 20.32 21.47
N VAL A 166 9.36 19.42 21.88
CA VAL A 166 8.67 19.54 23.18
C VAL A 166 9.37 18.64 24.21
N PRO A 167 9.95 19.20 25.29
CA PRO A 167 10.77 18.44 26.24
C PRO A 167 10.00 17.30 26.93
N ILE A 168 8.72 17.49 27.25
CA ILE A 168 7.85 16.46 27.82
C ILE A 168 7.53 15.36 26.80
N ALA A 169 7.25 15.74 25.54
CA ALA A 169 6.90 14.79 24.49
C ALA A 169 8.10 13.99 23.96
N ARG A 170 9.33 14.40 24.27
CA ARG A 170 10.56 13.76 23.79
C ARG A 170 10.70 12.31 24.26
N ASN A 171 10.31 11.99 25.49
CA ASN A 171 10.42 10.65 26.07
C ASN A 171 9.18 9.78 25.82
N PHE A 172 8.04 10.39 25.49
CA PHE A 172 6.75 9.71 25.31
C PHE A 172 6.25 9.71 23.85
N ARG A 173 7.15 9.82 22.87
CA ARG A 173 6.77 9.91 21.44
C ARG A 173 5.92 8.75 20.96
N TRP A 174 6.36 7.52 21.25
CA TRP A 174 5.65 6.31 20.83
C TRP A 174 4.24 6.22 21.46
N PRO A 175 4.07 6.40 22.79
CA PRO A 175 2.75 6.50 23.39
C PRO A 175 1.86 7.59 22.78
N ILE A 176 2.39 8.78 22.49
CA ILE A 176 1.62 9.88 21.88
C ILE A 176 1.14 9.50 20.48
N LEU A 177 1.98 8.86 19.67
CA LEU A 177 1.61 8.40 18.33
C LEU A 177 0.52 7.34 18.37
N ILE A 178 0.65 6.36 19.27
CA ILE A 178 -0.35 5.30 19.45
C ILE A 178 -1.66 5.90 19.95
N GLY A 179 -1.63 6.79 20.94
CA GLY A 179 -2.81 7.48 21.44
C GLY A 179 -3.50 8.32 20.36
N PHE A 180 -2.74 8.98 19.50
CA PHE A 180 -3.28 9.71 18.36
C PHE A 180 -3.94 8.78 17.33
N TRP A 181 -3.33 7.63 17.03
CA TRP A 181 -3.93 6.63 16.15
C TRP A 181 -5.24 6.08 16.71
N ILE A 182 -5.28 5.74 18.01
CA ILE A 182 -6.53 5.31 18.68
C ILE A 182 -7.59 6.40 18.59
N LEU A 183 -7.22 7.65 18.85
CA LEU A 183 -8.16 8.79 18.77
C LEU A 183 -8.72 8.94 17.36
N LEU A 184 -7.89 8.84 16.32
CA LEU A 184 -8.34 8.86 14.93
C LEU A 184 -9.31 7.72 14.62
N GLU A 185 -9.03 6.52 15.11
CA GLU A 185 -9.88 5.36 14.89
C GLU A 185 -11.24 5.51 15.59
N VAL A 186 -11.26 6.01 16.84
CA VAL A 186 -12.49 6.31 17.57
C VAL A 186 -13.31 7.38 16.85
N VAL A 187 -12.67 8.46 16.40
CA VAL A 187 -13.35 9.55 15.66
C VAL A 187 -13.88 9.04 14.32
N SER A 188 -13.08 8.25 13.59
CA SER A 188 -13.48 7.63 12.33
C SER A 188 -14.72 6.75 12.51
N ASN A 189 -14.69 5.85 13.50
CA ASN A 189 -15.82 4.99 13.81
C ASN A 189 -17.07 5.77 14.24
N TYR A 190 -16.89 6.87 14.97
CA TYR A 190 -17.99 7.76 15.31
C TYR A 190 -18.61 8.41 14.07
N ILE A 191 -17.78 8.97 13.18
CA ILE A 191 -18.23 9.61 11.93
C ILE A 191 -18.96 8.61 11.03
N GLN A 192 -18.41 7.39 10.88
CA GLN A 192 -19.02 6.35 10.03
C GLN A 192 -20.39 5.89 10.52
N ASN A 193 -20.66 6.03 11.82
CA ASN A 193 -21.95 5.69 12.42
C ASN A 193 -23.00 6.79 12.31
N LEU A 194 -22.62 8.02 11.94
CA LEU A 194 -23.57 9.11 11.78
C LEU A 194 -24.56 8.82 10.63
N PRO A 195 -25.85 9.14 10.80
CA PRO A 195 -26.87 8.88 9.80
C PRO A 195 -26.59 9.61 8.47
N PHE A 196 -26.01 10.80 8.53
CA PHE A 196 -25.55 11.54 7.36
C PHE A 196 -24.49 10.77 6.56
N TYR A 197 -23.51 10.17 7.23
CA TYR A 197 -22.46 9.38 6.59
C TYR A 197 -23.03 8.11 5.95
N LYS A 198 -23.97 7.43 6.64
CA LYS A 198 -24.66 6.24 6.11
C LYS A 198 -25.46 6.56 4.85
N ASN A 199 -26.19 7.68 4.83
CA ASN A 199 -26.96 8.12 3.67
C ASN A 199 -26.05 8.49 2.49
N LEU A 200 -24.92 9.16 2.75
CA LEU A 200 -23.89 9.46 1.74
C LEU A 200 -23.26 8.19 1.15
N LYS A 201 -22.99 7.19 1.99
CA LYS A 201 -22.43 5.90 1.57
C LYS A 201 -23.37 5.16 0.62
N GLN A 202 -24.66 5.19 0.89
CA GLN A 202 -25.70 4.54 0.07
C GLN A 202 -25.93 5.23 -1.28
N SER A 203 -25.65 6.53 -1.41
CA SER A 203 -25.89 7.34 -2.61
C SER A 203 -24.95 7.04 -3.80
N GLY A 204 -24.02 6.08 -3.68
CA GLY A 204 -23.00 5.84 -4.71
C GLY A 204 -22.40 4.43 -4.67
N VAL A 205 -23.17 3.43 -4.24
CA VAL A 205 -22.73 2.04 -4.19
C VAL A 205 -22.75 1.43 -5.59
N ILE A 206 -21.59 0.99 -6.07
CA ILE A 206 -21.50 0.07 -7.18
C ILE A 206 -21.25 -1.30 -6.55
N SER A 207 -22.23 -2.21 -6.66
CA SER A 207 -22.05 -3.59 -6.20
C SER A 207 -21.12 -4.28 -7.18
N LEU A 208 -19.98 -4.71 -6.67
CA LEU A 208 -19.01 -5.41 -7.46
C LEU A 208 -18.77 -6.78 -6.83
N ASP A 209 -19.10 -7.82 -7.57
CA ASP A 209 -19.13 -9.20 -7.11
C ASP A 209 -17.71 -9.80 -7.23
N PHE A 210 -16.78 -9.29 -6.42
CA PHE A 210 -15.34 -9.53 -6.63
C PHE A 210 -14.83 -10.90 -6.21
N MET A 211 -15.53 -11.58 -5.32
CA MET A 211 -15.11 -12.89 -4.83
C MET A 211 -16.35 -13.66 -4.35
N LYS A 212 -16.96 -14.43 -5.25
CA LYS A 212 -17.80 -15.56 -4.81
C LYS A 212 -16.88 -16.59 -4.16
N SER A 213 -16.82 -16.56 -2.83
CA SER A 213 -16.27 -17.58 -1.92
C SER A 213 -15.02 -18.34 -2.40
N ILE A 214 -13.87 -18.12 -1.75
CA ILE A 214 -12.71 -18.99 -1.95
C ILE A 214 -13.04 -20.37 -1.35
N LYS A 215 -13.27 -21.37 -2.20
CA LYS A 215 -13.33 -22.77 -1.79
C LYS A 215 -11.97 -23.38 -2.07
N ILE A 216 -11.17 -23.59 -1.03
CA ILE A 216 -9.90 -24.28 -1.19
C ILE A 216 -10.20 -25.76 -0.99
N GLU A 217 -10.16 -26.53 -2.07
CA GLU A 217 -10.19 -28.00 -2.00
C GLU A 217 -8.74 -28.49 -1.89
N VAL A 218 -8.41 -29.10 -0.76
CA VAL A 218 -7.14 -29.80 -0.52
C VAL A 218 -7.51 -31.24 -0.15
N GLY A 219 -7.31 -32.19 -1.07
CA GLY A 219 -7.76 -33.58 -0.91
C GLY A 219 -9.26 -33.71 -0.61
N ASP A 220 -9.63 -34.57 0.36
CA ASP A 220 -11.03 -34.77 0.81
C ASP A 220 -11.54 -33.68 1.78
N SER A 221 -10.75 -32.64 2.06
CA SER A 221 -11.13 -31.57 2.98
C SER A 221 -11.50 -30.29 2.22
N ILE A 222 -12.78 -29.90 2.33
CA ILE A 222 -13.29 -28.64 1.80
C ILE A 222 -13.11 -27.56 2.88
N GLY A 223 -12.09 -26.73 2.71
CA GLY A 223 -11.89 -25.51 3.49
C GLY A 223 -12.63 -24.34 2.82
N THR A 224 -13.85 -24.03 3.28
CA THR A 224 -14.55 -22.82 2.82
C THR A 224 -14.08 -21.60 3.60
N GLY A 225 -13.20 -20.80 2.99
CA GLY A 225 -12.80 -19.49 3.51
C GLY A 225 -13.57 -18.38 2.79
N LYS A 226 -14.54 -17.75 3.46
CA LYS A 226 -15.13 -16.49 2.95
C LYS A 226 -14.09 -15.37 3.09
N VAL A 227 -13.26 -15.16 2.07
CA VAL A 227 -12.28 -14.06 2.06
C VAL A 227 -12.95 -12.79 1.54
N VAL A 228 -13.77 -12.14 2.37
CA VAL A 228 -14.46 -10.86 2.10
C VAL A 228 -15.78 -11.03 1.33
N GLU A 229 -16.90 -10.81 2.04
CA GLU A 229 -18.20 -10.56 1.40
C GLU A 229 -18.08 -9.32 0.51
N ALA A 230 -18.55 -9.44 -0.73
CA ALA A 230 -18.61 -8.42 -1.79
C ALA A 230 -18.16 -7.03 -1.33
N ALA A 231 -16.92 -6.66 -1.67
CA ALA A 231 -16.42 -5.33 -1.37
C ALA A 231 -17.22 -4.30 -2.18
N GLU A 232 -18.24 -3.72 -1.55
CA GLU A 232 -18.99 -2.60 -2.09
C GLU A 232 -18.05 -1.39 -2.22
N ILE A 233 -17.65 -1.06 -3.44
CA ILE A 233 -16.89 0.16 -3.70
C ILE A 233 -17.90 1.29 -3.84
N SER A 234 -18.10 2.03 -2.74
CA SER A 234 -18.84 3.29 -2.76
C SER A 234 -17.94 4.40 -3.33
N LEU A 235 -18.34 5.00 -4.46
CA LEU A 235 -17.63 6.15 -5.04
C LEU A 235 -17.51 7.30 -4.02
N THR A 236 -18.54 7.48 -3.19
CA THR A 236 -18.55 8.47 -2.10
C THR A 236 -17.43 8.21 -1.10
N ASN A 237 -17.22 6.95 -0.69
CA ASN A 237 -16.10 6.61 0.19
C ASN A 237 -14.76 6.93 -0.48
N GLY A 238 -14.61 6.64 -1.77
CA GLY A 238 -13.40 6.98 -2.53
C GLY A 238 -13.05 8.47 -2.47
N ILE A 239 -14.05 9.34 -2.65
CA ILE A 239 -13.89 10.81 -2.57
C ILE A 239 -13.50 11.24 -1.14
N ILE A 240 -14.16 10.69 -0.12
CA ILE A 240 -13.87 11.00 1.28
C ILE A 240 -12.43 10.59 1.62
N TYR A 241 -12.00 9.38 1.26
CA TYR A 241 -10.63 8.92 1.48
C TYR A 241 -9.62 9.78 0.71
N ALA A 242 -9.90 10.17 -0.53
CA ALA A 242 -9.04 11.09 -1.28
C ALA A 242 -8.89 12.45 -0.58
N ALA A 243 -9.99 13.01 -0.06
CA ALA A 243 -9.96 14.26 0.69
C ALA A 243 -9.13 14.13 1.98
N VAL A 244 -9.29 13.02 2.72
CA VAL A 244 -8.48 12.71 3.91
C VAL A 244 -7.01 12.60 3.56
N VAL A 245 -6.65 11.90 2.48
CA VAL A 245 -5.26 11.76 2.02
C VAL A 245 -4.64 13.13 1.71
N ILE A 246 -5.36 13.99 0.99
CA ILE A 246 -4.87 15.33 0.65
C ILE A 246 -4.65 16.15 1.92
N LEU A 247 -5.61 16.13 2.86
CA LEU A 247 -5.51 16.85 4.12
C LEU A 247 -4.32 16.35 4.96
N VAL A 248 -4.20 15.03 5.15
CA VAL A 248 -3.12 14.40 5.91
C VAL A 248 -1.76 14.72 5.28
N PHE A 249 -1.68 14.72 3.95
CA PHE A 249 -0.46 15.10 3.22
C PHE A 249 -0.05 16.54 3.53
N PHE A 250 -0.97 17.51 3.46
CA PHE A 250 -0.66 18.91 3.78
C PHE A 250 -0.28 19.10 5.25
N ILE A 251 -0.93 18.41 6.18
CA ILE A 251 -0.53 18.43 7.59
C ILE A 251 0.89 17.84 7.75
N ALA A 252 1.20 16.75 7.06
CA ALA A 252 2.53 16.14 7.10
C ALA A 252 3.62 17.11 6.63
N VAL A 253 3.36 17.87 5.57
CA VAL A 253 4.26 18.92 5.07
C VAL A 253 4.39 20.06 6.07
N TRP A 254 3.28 20.54 6.62
CA TRP A 254 3.29 21.63 7.60
C TRP A 254 4.11 21.26 8.85
N LEU A 255 3.93 20.03 9.36
CA LEU A 255 4.71 19.51 10.49
C LEU A 255 6.21 19.42 10.17
N LEU A 256 6.55 19.10 8.92
CA LEU A 256 7.93 19.02 8.46
C LEU A 256 8.60 20.41 8.41
N GLU A 257 7.96 21.37 7.75
CA GLU A 257 8.53 22.70 7.51
C GLU A 257 8.73 23.48 8.82
N ARG A 258 7.82 23.33 9.79
CA ARG A 258 7.96 23.94 11.12
C ARG A 258 9.17 23.43 11.91
N LYS A 259 9.87 22.37 11.45
CA LYS A 259 11.17 21.95 12.00
C LYS A 259 12.35 22.73 11.40
N VAL A 260 12.25 23.16 10.15
CA VAL A 260 13.35 23.79 9.38
C VAL A 260 13.57 25.25 9.79
N GLU A 261 12.55 25.92 10.34
CA GLU A 261 12.70 27.23 10.99
C GLU A 261 13.47 27.07 12.32
N VAL A 262 14.77 27.34 12.26
CA VAL A 262 15.67 27.69 13.37
C VAL A 262 16.45 28.92 12.95
#